data_AF-A0A524CQL5-F1
#
_entry.id   AF-A0A524CQL5-F1
#
_cell.length_a   1.000
_cell.length_b   1.000
_cell.length_c   1.000
_cell.angle_alpha   90.00
_cell.angle_beta   90.00
_cell.angle_gamma   90.00
#
_symmetry.space_group_name_H-M   'P 1'
#
loop_
_entity.id
_entity.type
_entity.pdbx_description
1 polymer ?
#
loop_
_entity_poly.entity_id
_entity_poly.type
_entity_poly.pdbx_seq_one_letter_code
_entity_poly.pdbx_strand_id
1 'polypeptide(L)'
;MVQVINSKTFKGISPNELMEATYRAAENFQVRAFYEAKNEILKVGKYTEEDFFEILDGMIDAETERKLVLERLKGKEPLVLEEIVKIVKVFSPDNVIRDIIYLKEQGYIDEKIEVKTKKVIKKIKGEEKEVEVKEYFYRYQVKDLPDNFIEHYFEPVSIVFEAEVCCHCGWCSSICPIDAITVTADTLDIDKEICMKCGLCFTVCPRSFSIEQALMNIKKLDKSLKFSDKINGYINAYSATTTKNEIKKVRQDGGIVTSLLEYLLKNNLVDAIVAVKHSDDLWKPDPVIVENLEDLYQTGGTKYANASTLTIIDKAKKYKNIALVGTPCMMNAIEKSNLFPSGVPFFKNIKYKIGLFCMESFPYSGVLAMIKEQFKQDFTKVTKMDISGGKFIIYLDSGEDLRVPLNEVKSYARPNCHYCEDLTADYADISVGSIGSGSGWSSVITRTKKGEELFKGAIQDGLIESKSLKDVKPGQFLVEKIGGIKRNKCKPIDLKNK
;
A
#
# COMPACT_ATOMS: atom_id res chain seq x y z
N MET A 1 -19.78 -24.38 -15.39
CA MET A 1 -18.57 -24.26 -16.24
C MET A 1 -17.87 -23.00 -15.79
N VAL A 2 -16.81 -23.13 -14.99
CA VAL A 2 -15.98 -21.99 -14.57
C VAL A 2 -15.26 -21.48 -15.81
N GLN A 3 -15.49 -20.22 -16.20
CA GLN A 3 -14.67 -19.61 -17.24
C GLN A 3 -13.35 -19.24 -16.56
N VAL A 4 -12.34 -20.09 -16.72
CA VAL A 4 -10.99 -19.79 -16.23
C VAL A 4 -10.56 -18.46 -16.86
N ILE A 5 -10.34 -17.44 -16.04
CA ILE A 5 -9.98 -16.09 -16.50
C ILE A 5 -8.70 -16.14 -17.33
N ASN A 6 -7.86 -17.15 -17.05
CA ASN A 6 -6.70 -17.48 -17.83
C ASN A 6 -6.59 -18.99 -18.04
N SER A 7 -7.11 -19.50 -19.16
CA SER A 7 -7.05 -20.93 -19.53
C SER A 7 -5.64 -21.55 -19.51
N LYS A 8 -4.58 -20.74 -19.46
CA LYS A 8 -3.20 -21.21 -19.30
C LYS A 8 -2.84 -21.58 -17.86
N THR A 9 -3.51 -21.04 -16.85
CA THR A 9 -3.16 -21.23 -15.42
C THR A 9 -3.15 -22.70 -15.02
N PHE A 10 -4.13 -23.48 -15.47
CA PHE A 10 -4.25 -24.91 -15.13
C PHE A 10 -3.73 -25.85 -16.22
N LYS A 11 -2.91 -25.34 -17.14
CA LYS A 11 -2.33 -26.16 -18.21
C LYS A 11 -1.43 -27.24 -17.61
N GLY A 12 -1.71 -28.50 -17.94
CA GLY A 12 -0.92 -29.65 -17.46
C GLY A 12 -1.42 -30.26 -16.15
N ILE A 13 -2.52 -29.76 -15.60
CA ILE A 13 -3.28 -30.43 -14.52
C ILE A 13 -4.26 -31.42 -15.15
N SER A 14 -4.39 -32.61 -14.58
CA SER A 14 -5.35 -33.58 -15.10
C SER A 14 -6.79 -33.11 -14.86
N PRO A 15 -7.76 -33.47 -15.73
CA PRO A 15 -9.16 -33.09 -15.53
C PRO A 15 -9.73 -33.51 -14.17
N ASN A 16 -9.36 -34.70 -13.69
CA ASN A 16 -9.81 -35.19 -12.38
C ASN A 16 -9.27 -34.35 -11.23
N GLU A 17 -7.96 -34.05 -11.21
CA GLU A 17 -7.36 -33.20 -10.17
C GLU A 17 -7.96 -31.80 -10.19
N LEU A 18 -8.16 -31.23 -11.38
CA LEU A 18 -8.73 -29.90 -11.53
C LEU A 18 -10.18 -29.87 -11.04
N MET A 19 -10.99 -30.87 -11.42
CA MET A 19 -12.38 -30.96 -11.01
C MET A 19 -12.52 -31.09 -9.49
N GLU A 20 -11.73 -31.97 -8.86
CA GLU A 20 -11.73 -32.14 -7.41
C GLU A 20 -11.29 -30.87 -6.67
N ALA A 21 -10.20 -30.23 -7.13
CA ALA A 21 -9.72 -28.99 -6.53
C ALA A 21 -10.73 -27.85 -6.69
N THR A 22 -11.39 -27.75 -7.84
CA THR A 22 -12.42 -26.73 -8.10
C THR A 22 -13.67 -26.97 -7.26
N TYR A 23 -14.08 -28.23 -7.09
CA TYR A 23 -15.19 -28.59 -6.21
C TYR A 23 -14.91 -28.11 -4.77
N ARG A 24 -13.73 -28.42 -4.23
CA ARG A 24 -13.32 -27.93 -2.89
C ARG A 24 -13.15 -26.42 -2.82
N ALA A 25 -12.74 -25.77 -3.90
CA ALA A 25 -12.65 -24.31 -3.98
C ALA A 25 -14.04 -23.66 -3.89
N ALA A 26 -15.07 -24.27 -4.48
CA ALA A 26 -16.44 -23.78 -4.39
C ALA A 26 -17.05 -23.91 -2.97
N GLU A 27 -16.47 -24.73 -2.10
CA GLU A 27 -16.86 -24.83 -0.69
C GLU A 27 -16.25 -23.70 0.19
N ASN A 28 -15.26 -22.96 -0.33
CA ASN A 28 -14.62 -21.85 0.39
C ASN A 28 -15.65 -20.79 0.81
N PHE A 29 -15.54 -20.34 2.06
CA PHE A 29 -16.52 -19.42 2.66
C PHE A 29 -16.66 -18.11 1.87
N GLN A 30 -15.54 -17.49 1.46
CA GLN A 30 -15.60 -16.21 0.76
C GLN A 30 -16.19 -16.34 -0.64
N VAL A 31 -15.84 -17.42 -1.35
CA VAL A 31 -16.41 -17.73 -2.68
C VAL A 31 -17.92 -17.89 -2.57
N ARG A 32 -18.39 -18.68 -1.59
CA ARG A 32 -19.82 -18.89 -1.35
C ARG A 32 -20.54 -17.61 -0.96
N ALA A 33 -20.01 -16.87 0.03
CA ALA A 33 -20.60 -15.62 0.49
C ALA A 33 -20.72 -14.59 -0.64
N PHE A 34 -19.73 -14.53 -1.55
CA PHE A 34 -19.79 -13.64 -2.71
C PHE A 34 -20.83 -14.11 -3.74
N TYR A 35 -20.89 -15.42 -4.04
CA TYR A 35 -21.86 -15.98 -4.98
C TYR A 35 -23.31 -15.85 -4.49
N GLU A 36 -23.56 -16.24 -3.24
CA GLU A 36 -24.88 -16.22 -2.60
C GLU A 36 -25.45 -14.79 -2.53
N ALA A 37 -24.59 -13.78 -2.39
CA ALA A 37 -24.97 -12.35 -2.36
C ALA A 37 -25.05 -11.67 -3.74
N LYS A 38 -25.09 -12.44 -4.85
CA LYS A 38 -25.09 -11.89 -6.22
C LYS A 38 -26.12 -10.78 -6.42
N ASN A 39 -27.35 -11.01 -5.99
CA ASN A 39 -28.45 -10.09 -6.26
C ASN A 39 -28.27 -8.77 -5.50
N GLU A 40 -27.84 -8.85 -4.25
CA GLU A 40 -27.53 -7.72 -3.38
C GLU A 40 -26.38 -6.89 -3.96
N ILE A 41 -25.30 -7.56 -4.41
CA ILE A 41 -24.13 -6.92 -5.02
C ILE A 41 -24.52 -6.18 -6.31
N LEU A 42 -25.26 -6.84 -7.21
CA LEU A 42 -25.68 -6.23 -8.48
C LEU A 42 -26.68 -5.09 -8.28
N LYS A 43 -27.53 -5.17 -7.24
CA LYS A 43 -28.49 -4.11 -6.89
C LYS A 43 -27.82 -2.81 -6.49
N VAL A 44 -26.62 -2.86 -5.88
CA VAL A 44 -25.85 -1.65 -5.53
C VAL A 44 -25.34 -0.91 -6.77
N GLY A 45 -25.13 -1.62 -7.89
CA GLY A 45 -24.70 -1.00 -9.14
C GLY A 45 -23.20 -0.66 -9.21
N LYS A 46 -22.40 -1.11 -8.24
CA LYS A 46 -20.93 -0.96 -8.25
C LYS A 46 -20.24 -1.85 -9.27
N TYR A 47 -20.83 -3.03 -9.50
CA TYR A 47 -20.36 -4.04 -10.44
C TYR A 47 -21.44 -4.32 -11.48
N THR A 48 -21.03 -4.42 -12.74
CA THR A 48 -21.86 -5.05 -13.77
C THR A 48 -21.94 -6.55 -13.52
N GLU A 49 -22.85 -7.24 -14.19
CA GLU A 49 -22.90 -8.70 -14.13
C GLU A 49 -21.60 -9.36 -14.64
N GLU A 50 -20.98 -8.76 -15.66
CA GLU A 50 -19.68 -9.20 -16.18
C GLU A 50 -18.57 -9.03 -15.12
N ASP A 51 -18.49 -7.86 -14.47
CA ASP A 51 -17.51 -7.64 -13.39
C ASP A 51 -17.71 -8.64 -12.24
N PHE A 52 -18.96 -8.93 -11.88
CA PHE A 52 -19.28 -9.87 -10.82
C PHE A 52 -18.73 -11.26 -11.15
N PHE A 53 -18.97 -11.76 -12.36
CA PHE A 53 -18.47 -13.07 -12.78
C PHE A 53 -16.95 -13.09 -12.95
N GLU A 54 -16.33 -12.02 -13.44
CA GLU A 54 -14.86 -11.91 -13.46
C GLU A 54 -14.26 -11.97 -12.04
N ILE A 55 -14.89 -11.34 -11.04
CA ILE A 55 -14.39 -11.41 -9.66
C ILE A 55 -14.57 -12.82 -9.10
N LEU A 56 -15.77 -13.40 -9.28
CA LEU A 56 -16.11 -14.73 -8.79
C LEU A 56 -15.21 -15.81 -9.40
N ASP A 57 -15.02 -15.80 -10.72
CA ASP A 57 -14.15 -16.76 -11.40
C ASP A 57 -12.71 -16.61 -10.92
N GLY A 58 -12.24 -15.39 -10.64
CA GLY A 58 -10.90 -15.15 -10.11
C GLY A 58 -10.72 -15.68 -8.70
N MET A 59 -11.77 -15.58 -7.87
CA MET A 59 -11.77 -16.18 -6.53
C MET A 59 -11.75 -17.70 -6.60
N ILE A 60 -12.56 -18.31 -7.48
CA ILE A 60 -12.61 -19.77 -7.68
C ILE A 60 -11.27 -20.28 -8.24
N ASP A 61 -10.71 -19.62 -9.25
CA ASP A 61 -9.41 -19.97 -9.83
C ASP A 61 -8.32 -19.94 -8.76
N ALA A 62 -8.26 -18.89 -7.95
CA ALA A 62 -7.24 -18.77 -6.90
C ALA A 62 -7.41 -19.82 -5.79
N GLU A 63 -8.64 -20.12 -5.36
CA GLU A 63 -8.88 -21.20 -4.39
C GLU A 63 -8.59 -22.59 -4.98
N THR A 64 -8.89 -22.80 -6.26
CA THR A 64 -8.54 -24.04 -6.99
C THR A 64 -7.03 -24.22 -7.02
N GLU A 65 -6.29 -23.16 -7.36
CA GLU A 65 -4.83 -23.12 -7.30
C GLU A 65 -4.32 -23.49 -5.89
N ARG A 66 -4.89 -22.90 -4.84
CA ARG A 66 -4.54 -23.19 -3.44
C ARG A 66 -4.77 -24.64 -3.06
N LYS A 67 -5.90 -25.25 -3.43
CA LYS A 67 -6.14 -26.68 -3.13
C LYS A 67 -5.13 -27.57 -3.84
N LEU A 68 -4.77 -27.23 -5.08
CA LEU A 68 -3.72 -27.89 -5.84
C LEU A 68 -2.31 -27.69 -5.23
N VAL A 69 -2.03 -26.54 -4.64
CA VAL A 69 -0.79 -26.28 -3.87
C VAL A 69 -0.75 -27.13 -2.60
N LEU A 70 -1.85 -27.17 -1.83
CA LEU A 70 -1.96 -27.98 -0.60
C LEU A 70 -1.70 -29.46 -0.87
N GLU A 71 -2.34 -30.04 -1.88
CA GLU A 71 -2.17 -31.47 -2.20
C GLU A 71 -0.71 -31.82 -2.53
N ARG A 72 0.01 -30.92 -3.21
CA ARG A 72 1.45 -31.13 -3.51
C ARG A 72 2.35 -31.05 -2.28
N LEU A 73 1.92 -30.34 -1.25
CA LEU A 73 2.67 -30.13 -0.01
C LEU A 73 2.26 -31.07 1.12
N LYS A 74 1.16 -31.81 0.97
CA LYS A 74 0.66 -32.75 1.97
C LYS A 74 1.74 -33.78 2.35
N GLY A 75 1.92 -33.98 3.65
CA GLY A 75 2.90 -34.92 4.20
C GLY A 75 4.37 -34.51 4.01
N LYS A 76 4.67 -33.29 3.58
CA LYS A 76 6.04 -32.78 3.49
C LYS A 76 6.50 -32.22 4.84
N GLU A 77 7.81 -32.29 5.08
CA GLU A 77 8.48 -31.57 6.17
C GLU A 77 8.37 -30.03 6.00
N PRO A 78 8.71 -29.22 7.01
CA PRO A 78 8.70 -27.76 6.89
C PRO A 78 9.68 -27.21 5.84
N LEU A 79 9.16 -26.52 4.83
CA LEU A 79 9.92 -26.05 3.66
C LEU A 79 10.01 -24.52 3.61
N VAL A 80 11.11 -23.97 3.09
CA VAL A 80 11.17 -22.54 2.74
C VAL A 80 10.42 -22.28 1.42
N LEU A 81 10.01 -21.03 1.17
CA LEU A 81 9.23 -20.67 -0.02
C LEU A 81 9.92 -21.07 -1.33
N GLU A 82 11.26 -20.95 -1.42
CA GLU A 82 12.02 -21.32 -2.60
C GLU A 82 11.98 -22.83 -2.89
N GLU A 83 11.88 -23.66 -1.84
CA GLU A 83 11.72 -25.12 -1.98
C GLU A 83 10.30 -25.45 -2.43
N ILE A 84 9.29 -24.77 -1.86
CA ILE A 84 7.88 -24.94 -2.21
C ILE A 84 7.64 -24.62 -3.69
N VAL A 85 8.17 -23.49 -4.18
CA VAL A 85 8.10 -23.12 -5.61
C VAL A 85 8.66 -24.23 -6.50
N LYS A 86 9.77 -24.86 -6.10
CA LYS A 86 10.39 -25.99 -6.84
C LYS A 86 9.61 -27.29 -6.74
N ILE A 87 8.78 -27.48 -5.72
CA ILE A 87 7.92 -28.66 -5.59
C ILE A 87 6.67 -28.47 -6.44
N VAL A 88 6.04 -27.29 -6.34
CA VAL A 88 4.77 -27.03 -7.01
C VAL A 88 4.94 -27.00 -8.53
N LYS A 89 5.90 -26.23 -9.06
CA LYS A 89 6.32 -26.09 -10.47
C LYS A 89 5.25 -25.72 -11.51
N VAL A 90 3.99 -26.12 -11.32
CA VAL A 90 2.89 -25.96 -12.29
C VAL A 90 2.36 -24.53 -12.33
N PHE A 91 2.52 -23.79 -11.23
CA PHE A 91 2.14 -22.39 -11.10
C PHE A 91 3.36 -21.48 -11.06
N SER A 92 3.17 -20.21 -11.39
CA SER A 92 4.25 -19.24 -11.36
C SER A 92 4.74 -19.03 -9.92
N PRO A 93 6.05 -18.77 -9.71
CA PRO A 93 6.61 -18.62 -8.37
C PRO A 93 5.90 -17.59 -7.49
N ASP A 94 5.44 -16.50 -8.08
CA ASP A 94 4.72 -15.42 -7.41
C ASP A 94 3.34 -15.86 -6.89
N ASN A 95 2.57 -16.61 -7.69
CA ASN A 95 1.30 -17.14 -7.22
C ASN A 95 1.49 -18.16 -6.09
N VAL A 96 2.49 -19.05 -6.22
CA VAL A 96 2.79 -20.03 -5.17
C VAL A 96 3.16 -19.31 -3.86
N ILE A 97 4.02 -18.29 -3.91
CA ILE A 97 4.40 -17.52 -2.72
C ILE A 97 3.16 -16.85 -2.09
N ARG A 98 2.35 -16.18 -2.90
CA ARG A 98 1.08 -15.56 -2.47
C ARG A 98 0.18 -16.58 -1.77
N ASP A 99 -0.02 -17.74 -2.38
CA ASP A 99 -0.97 -18.75 -1.89
C ASP A 99 -0.51 -19.42 -0.61
N ILE A 100 0.79 -19.64 -0.42
CA ILE A 100 1.30 -20.12 0.87
C ILE A 100 1.01 -19.14 2.00
N ILE A 101 1.20 -17.84 1.75
CA ILE A 101 0.87 -16.81 2.74
C ILE A 101 -0.64 -16.78 3.02
N TYR A 102 -1.49 -16.90 1.99
CA TYR A 102 -2.94 -16.91 2.19
C TYR A 102 -3.44 -18.14 2.96
N LEU A 103 -2.96 -19.32 2.56
CA LEU A 103 -3.29 -20.60 3.18
C LEU A 103 -2.86 -20.65 4.65
N LYS A 104 -1.76 -19.97 5.00
CA LYS A 104 -1.36 -19.78 6.40
C LYS A 104 -2.42 -19.01 7.18
N GLU A 105 -2.90 -17.88 6.63
CA GLU A 105 -3.92 -17.06 7.29
C GLU A 105 -5.27 -17.79 7.40
N GLN A 106 -5.63 -18.58 6.38
CA GLN A 106 -6.80 -19.47 6.40
C GLN A 106 -6.65 -20.67 7.36
N GLY A 107 -5.47 -20.87 7.94
CA GLY A 107 -5.21 -21.89 8.93
C GLY A 107 -4.81 -23.26 8.38
N TYR A 108 -4.66 -23.44 7.06
CA TYR A 108 -4.22 -24.69 6.43
C TYR A 108 -2.72 -24.98 6.63
N ILE A 109 -1.91 -23.93 6.75
CA ILE A 109 -0.44 -24.01 6.82
C ILE A 109 0.06 -23.43 8.15
N ASP A 110 0.99 -24.13 8.78
CA ASP A 110 1.78 -23.59 9.88
C ASP A 110 3.06 -22.90 9.38
N GLU A 111 3.41 -21.80 10.03
CA GLU A 111 4.69 -21.11 9.85
C GLU A 111 5.59 -21.37 11.05
N LYS A 112 6.72 -22.04 10.80
CA LYS A 112 7.77 -22.30 11.79
C LYS A 112 8.91 -21.32 11.56
N ILE A 113 9.30 -20.61 12.62
CA ILE A 113 10.34 -19.59 12.57
C ILE A 113 11.60 -20.13 13.25
N GLU A 114 12.68 -20.24 12.49
CA GLU A 114 14.02 -20.55 12.99
C GLU A 114 14.84 -19.25 13.04
N VAL A 115 15.40 -18.93 14.21
CA VAL A 115 16.20 -17.71 14.42
C VAL A 115 17.65 -18.09 14.63
N LYS A 116 18.55 -17.59 13.76
CA LYS A 116 20.00 -17.72 13.93
C LYS A 116 20.61 -16.40 14.33
N THR A 117 21.38 -16.38 15.40
CA THR A 117 22.12 -15.18 15.81
C THR A 117 23.56 -15.29 15.30
N LYS A 118 24.00 -14.28 14.55
CA LYS A 118 25.40 -14.12 14.12
C LYS A 118 25.97 -12.86 14.74
N LYS A 119 27.23 -12.93 15.18
CA LYS A 119 27.97 -11.74 15.62
C LYS A 119 28.67 -11.13 14.40
N VAL A 120 28.44 -9.84 14.17
CA VAL A 120 28.98 -9.12 13.02
C VAL A 120 29.63 -7.83 13.50
N ILE A 121 30.85 -7.56 13.04
CA ILE A 121 31.52 -6.30 13.34
C ILE A 121 30.89 -5.20 12.47
N LYS A 122 30.28 -4.20 13.11
CA LYS A 122 29.74 -3.02 12.45
C LYS A 122 30.49 -1.78 12.92
N LYS A 123 30.84 -0.90 11.98
CA LYS A 123 31.41 0.41 12.27
C LYS A 123 30.29 1.37 12.69
N ILE A 124 30.19 1.67 13.98
CA ILE A 124 29.18 2.57 14.55
C ILE A 124 29.90 3.82 15.07
N LYS A 125 29.59 4.98 14.47
CA LYS A 125 30.24 6.26 14.82
C LYS A 125 31.78 6.25 14.73
N GLY A 126 32.34 5.41 13.85
CA GLY A 126 33.79 5.31 13.64
C GLY A 126 34.48 4.20 14.44
N GLU A 127 33.82 3.65 15.45
CA GLU A 127 34.31 2.52 16.26
C GLU A 127 33.78 1.18 15.71
N GLU A 128 34.63 0.16 15.70
CA GLU A 128 34.20 -1.21 15.42
C GLU A 128 33.51 -1.79 16.65
N LYS A 129 32.23 -2.14 16.50
CA LYS A 129 31.44 -2.81 17.55
C LYS A 129 30.96 -4.15 17.05
N GLU A 130 31.10 -5.16 17.89
CA GLU A 130 30.46 -6.44 17.67
C GLU A 130 28.96 -6.29 17.93
N VAL A 131 28.15 -6.57 16.91
CA VAL A 131 26.70 -6.47 16.97
C VAL A 131 26.10 -7.82 16.65
N GLU A 132 25.22 -8.30 17.52
CA GLU A 132 24.40 -9.48 17.24
C GLU A 132 23.33 -9.12 16.19
N VAL A 133 23.33 -9.88 15.11
CA VAL A 133 22.33 -9.80 14.04
C VAL A 133 21.56 -11.11 14.03
N LYS A 134 20.23 -11.01 14.17
CA LYS A 134 19.31 -12.13 14.05
C LYS A 134 18.91 -12.32 12.59
N GLU A 135 19.08 -13.53 12.08
CA GLU A 135 18.55 -13.98 10.80
C GLU A 135 17.33 -14.86 11.07
N TYR A 136 16.23 -14.57 10.39
CA TYR A 136 14.96 -15.29 10.53
C TYR A 136 14.74 -16.16 9.29
N PHE A 137 14.46 -17.44 9.51
CA PHE A 137 14.16 -18.42 8.48
C PHE A 137 12.74 -18.92 8.69
N TYR A 138 11.87 -18.64 7.72
CA TYR A 138 10.46 -18.99 7.77
C TYR A 138 10.24 -20.27 6.96
N ARG A 139 9.68 -21.29 7.61
CA ARG A 139 9.36 -22.58 7.01
C ARG A 139 7.87 -22.83 7.12
N TYR A 140 7.29 -23.38 6.06
CA TYR A 140 5.86 -23.59 5.92
C TYR A 140 5.56 -25.09 5.81
N GLN A 141 4.54 -25.54 6.53
CA GLN A 141 4.11 -26.94 6.53
C GLN A 141 2.59 -27.02 6.50
N VAL A 142 2.04 -27.87 5.63
CA VAL A 142 0.61 -28.17 5.64
C VAL A 142 0.27 -28.92 6.92
N LYS A 143 -0.76 -28.47 7.63
CA LYS A 143 -1.23 -29.11 8.85
C LYS A 143 -1.86 -30.47 8.55
N ASP A 144 -1.79 -31.35 9.54
CA ASP A 144 -2.67 -32.51 9.58
C ASP A 144 -4.06 -32.03 10.04
N LEU A 145 -4.97 -31.86 9.09
CA LEU A 145 -6.28 -31.26 9.32
C LEU A 145 -7.30 -32.35 9.61
N PRO A 146 -8.12 -32.20 10.67
CA PRO A 146 -9.20 -33.16 10.93
C PRO A 146 -10.28 -33.08 9.85
N ASP A 147 -11.09 -34.13 9.72
CA ASP A 147 -12.17 -34.21 8.73
C ASP A 147 -13.20 -33.06 8.85
N ASN A 148 -13.35 -32.50 10.05
CA ASN A 148 -14.24 -31.36 10.34
C ASN A 148 -13.51 -30.02 10.37
N PHE A 149 -12.33 -29.92 9.75
CA PHE A 149 -11.59 -28.66 9.68
C PHE A 149 -12.43 -27.59 8.97
N ILE A 150 -12.52 -26.43 9.61
CA ILE A 150 -13.12 -25.23 9.05
C ILE A 150 -11.98 -24.23 8.87
N GLU A 151 -11.79 -23.77 7.64
CA GLU A 151 -10.85 -22.70 7.35
C GLU A 151 -11.21 -21.45 8.14
N HIS A 152 -10.21 -20.67 8.53
CA HIS A 152 -10.47 -19.40 9.20
C HIS A 152 -11.21 -18.47 8.24
N TYR A 153 -12.42 -18.09 8.61
CA TYR A 153 -13.10 -16.99 7.94
C TYR A 153 -12.45 -15.67 8.35
N PHE A 154 -12.38 -14.74 7.41
CA PHE A 154 -11.90 -13.39 7.72
C PHE A 154 -13.02 -12.59 8.38
N GLU A 155 -12.77 -12.15 9.62
CA GLU A 155 -13.64 -11.21 10.32
C GLU A 155 -13.85 -9.93 9.50
N PRO A 156 -14.97 -9.19 9.68
CA PRO A 156 -15.10 -7.85 9.14
C PRO A 156 -13.95 -6.94 9.58
N VAL A 157 -13.63 -5.93 8.77
CA VAL A 157 -12.52 -5.00 9.05
C VAL A 157 -12.74 -4.15 10.32
N SER A 158 -13.92 -4.21 10.97
CA SER A 158 -14.20 -3.52 12.24
C SER A 158 -13.19 -3.89 13.33
N ILE A 159 -12.73 -5.14 13.37
CA ILE A 159 -11.71 -5.60 14.34
C ILE A 159 -10.41 -4.79 14.26
N VAL A 160 -10.03 -4.31 13.06
CA VAL A 160 -8.85 -3.46 12.86
C VAL A 160 -9.08 -2.04 13.40
N PHE A 161 -10.31 -1.55 13.30
CA PHE A 161 -10.70 -0.25 13.85
C PHE A 161 -10.82 -0.30 15.38
N GLU A 162 -11.47 -1.33 15.92
CA GLU A 162 -11.61 -1.60 17.36
C GLU A 162 -10.25 -1.81 18.06
N ALA A 163 -9.29 -2.43 17.36
CA ALA A 163 -7.91 -2.54 17.81
C ALA A 163 -7.11 -1.22 17.74
N GLU A 164 -7.71 -0.12 17.28
CA GLU A 164 -7.09 1.22 17.16
C GLU A 164 -5.86 1.28 16.24
N VAL A 165 -5.73 0.33 15.31
CA VAL A 165 -4.60 0.26 14.35
C VAL A 165 -4.99 0.73 12.94
N CYS A 166 -6.28 0.98 12.69
CA CYS A 166 -6.82 1.41 11.39
C CYS A 166 -6.14 2.69 10.88
N CYS A 167 -5.61 2.66 9.66
CA CYS A 167 -4.99 3.83 9.03
C CYS A 167 -5.99 4.79 8.35
N HIS A 168 -7.28 4.42 8.29
CA HIS A 168 -8.36 5.19 7.63
C HIS A 168 -8.08 5.53 6.16
N CYS A 169 -7.44 4.61 5.43
CA CYS A 169 -7.11 4.82 4.02
C CYS A 169 -8.36 4.80 3.11
N GLY A 170 -9.42 4.09 3.50
CA GLY A 170 -10.69 4.02 2.76
C GLY A 170 -10.86 2.80 1.85
N TRP A 171 -9.85 1.94 1.70
CA TRP A 171 -9.90 0.87 0.70
C TRP A 171 -11.04 -0.14 0.93
N CYS A 172 -11.32 -0.46 2.20
CA CYS A 172 -12.42 -1.34 2.58
C CYS A 172 -13.79 -0.83 2.11
N SER A 173 -14.00 0.49 2.04
CA SER A 173 -15.25 1.09 1.54
C SER A 173 -15.38 0.89 0.02
N SER A 174 -14.35 1.26 -0.76
CA SER A 174 -14.43 1.10 -2.22
C SER A 174 -14.49 -0.35 -2.69
N ILE A 175 -13.90 -1.31 -1.98
CA ILE A 175 -14.00 -2.72 -2.37
C ILE A 175 -15.24 -3.44 -1.81
N CYS A 176 -15.93 -2.85 -0.83
CA CYS A 176 -17.15 -3.45 -0.28
C CYS A 176 -18.18 -3.59 -1.40
N PRO A 177 -18.67 -4.80 -1.71
CA PRO A 177 -19.49 -5.00 -2.90
C PRO A 177 -20.97 -4.64 -2.68
N ILE A 178 -21.34 -4.37 -1.44
CA ILE A 178 -22.70 -4.05 -0.99
C ILE A 178 -22.76 -2.68 -0.29
N ASP A 179 -21.70 -1.87 -0.38
CA ASP A 179 -21.59 -0.53 0.22
C ASP A 179 -21.93 -0.43 1.72
N ALA A 180 -21.66 -1.49 2.48
CA ALA A 180 -21.93 -1.52 3.92
C ALA A 180 -20.91 -0.74 4.78
N ILE A 181 -19.89 -0.10 4.18
CA ILE A 181 -18.77 0.51 4.93
C ILE A 181 -18.61 1.98 4.55
N THR A 182 -18.71 2.86 5.56
CA THR A 182 -18.39 4.28 5.44
C THR A 182 -17.09 4.58 6.17
N VAL A 183 -16.15 5.25 5.50
CA VAL A 183 -14.86 5.66 6.10
C VAL A 183 -14.69 7.16 5.95
N THR A 184 -14.35 7.83 7.05
CA THR A 184 -13.92 9.22 7.06
C THR A 184 -12.48 9.31 7.53
N ALA A 185 -11.94 10.54 7.61
CA ALA A 185 -10.59 10.76 8.12
C ALA A 185 -10.40 10.24 9.57
N ASP A 186 -11.48 10.16 10.34
CA ASP A 186 -11.46 9.88 11.79
C ASP A 186 -12.33 8.68 12.21
N THR A 187 -13.24 8.22 11.36
CA THR A 187 -14.19 7.13 11.68
C THR A 187 -14.24 6.05 10.62
N LEU A 188 -14.63 4.86 11.05
CA LEU A 188 -15.04 3.74 10.20
C LEU A 188 -16.33 3.18 10.79
N ASP A 189 -17.39 3.13 9.98
CA ASP A 189 -18.68 2.58 10.35
C ASP A 189 -19.07 1.45 9.40
N ILE A 190 -19.64 0.37 9.95
CA ILE A 190 -20.14 -0.78 9.18
C ILE A 190 -21.61 -0.96 9.50
N ASP A 191 -22.46 -0.82 8.48
CA ASP A 191 -23.87 -1.17 8.57
C ASP A 191 -24.01 -2.69 8.70
N LYS A 192 -24.36 -3.15 9.90
CA LYS A 192 -24.45 -4.58 10.22
C LYS A 192 -25.66 -5.26 9.58
N GLU A 193 -26.69 -4.52 9.19
CA GLU A 193 -27.89 -5.04 8.54
C GLU A 193 -27.63 -5.29 7.05
N ILE A 194 -26.76 -4.48 6.44
CA ILE A 194 -26.36 -4.66 5.04
C ILE A 194 -25.18 -5.62 4.92
N CYS A 195 -24.23 -5.59 5.86
CA CYS A 195 -22.99 -6.35 5.80
C CYS A 195 -23.18 -7.88 5.66
N MET A 196 -22.79 -8.43 4.52
CA MET A 196 -22.82 -9.87 4.22
C MET A 196 -21.65 -10.69 4.82
N LYS A 197 -20.82 -10.08 5.67
CA LYS A 197 -19.68 -10.74 6.37
C LYS A 197 -18.73 -11.55 5.48
N CYS A 198 -18.53 -11.13 4.22
CA CYS A 198 -17.66 -11.83 3.26
C CYS A 198 -16.15 -11.75 3.55
N GLY A 199 -15.71 -10.89 4.48
CA GLY A 199 -14.30 -10.74 4.84
C GLY A 199 -13.40 -10.05 3.81
N LEU A 200 -13.89 -9.67 2.61
CA LEU A 200 -13.08 -9.02 1.57
C LEU A 200 -12.35 -7.77 2.09
N CYS A 201 -13.06 -6.94 2.87
CA CYS A 201 -12.51 -5.72 3.49
C CYS A 201 -11.33 -5.99 4.42
N PHE A 202 -11.35 -7.10 5.14
CA PHE A 202 -10.26 -7.53 6.00
C PHE A 202 -9.11 -8.12 5.17
N THR A 203 -9.42 -8.96 4.18
CA THR A 203 -8.43 -9.55 3.27
C THR A 203 -7.52 -8.49 2.63
N VAL A 204 -8.07 -7.36 2.19
CA VAL A 204 -7.29 -6.30 1.54
C VAL A 204 -6.75 -5.21 2.49
N CYS A 205 -7.08 -5.28 3.78
CA CYS A 205 -6.65 -4.27 4.74
C CYS A 205 -5.12 -4.35 4.98
N PRO A 206 -4.38 -3.23 4.89
CA PRO A 206 -2.93 -3.22 5.15
C PRO A 206 -2.59 -3.38 6.64
N ARG A 207 -3.61 -3.55 7.50
CA ARG A 207 -3.53 -3.68 8.95
C ARG A 207 -4.16 -4.97 9.48
N SER A 208 -4.62 -5.86 8.60
CA SER A 208 -5.15 -7.16 9.03
C SER A 208 -4.03 -8.17 9.29
N PHE A 209 -3.40 -8.64 8.21
CA PHE A 209 -2.22 -9.51 8.25
C PHE A 209 -1.12 -8.98 7.33
N SER A 210 0.14 -9.31 7.64
CA SER A 210 1.30 -8.81 6.90
C SER A 210 1.46 -9.50 5.54
N ILE A 211 1.83 -8.70 4.54
CA ILE A 211 2.19 -9.17 3.20
C ILE A 211 3.68 -9.02 2.90
N GLU A 212 4.46 -8.57 3.88
CA GLU A 212 5.88 -8.27 3.70
C GLU A 212 6.65 -9.50 3.22
N GLN A 213 6.38 -10.68 3.80
CA GLN A 213 7.02 -11.93 3.38
C GLN A 213 6.66 -12.30 1.94
N ALA A 214 5.39 -12.18 1.53
CA ALA A 214 4.99 -12.43 0.15
C ALA A 214 5.72 -11.48 -0.80
N LEU A 215 5.61 -10.17 -0.55
CA LEU A 215 6.10 -9.15 -1.47
C LEU A 215 7.62 -9.09 -1.53
N MET A 216 8.32 -9.30 -0.41
CA MET A 216 9.78 -9.36 -0.41
C MET A 216 10.28 -10.53 -1.25
N ASN A 217 9.68 -11.72 -1.11
CA ASN A 217 10.09 -12.89 -1.86
C ASN A 217 9.70 -12.79 -3.34
N ILE A 218 8.52 -12.26 -3.66
CA ILE A 218 8.10 -11.98 -5.05
C ILE A 218 9.05 -10.97 -5.70
N LYS A 219 9.35 -9.84 -5.05
CA LYS A 219 10.24 -8.83 -5.62
C LYS A 219 11.65 -9.36 -5.82
N LYS A 220 12.17 -10.22 -4.94
CA LYS A 220 13.50 -10.85 -5.09
C LYS A 220 13.63 -11.72 -6.35
N LEU A 221 12.51 -12.13 -6.96
CA LEU A 221 12.52 -12.81 -8.25
C LEU A 221 12.96 -11.86 -9.38
N ASP A 222 12.71 -10.56 -9.25
CA ASP A 222 13.15 -9.55 -10.21
C ASP A 222 14.60 -9.14 -9.94
N LYS A 223 15.52 -9.74 -10.69
CA LYS A 223 16.96 -9.48 -10.63
C LYS A 223 17.36 -8.08 -11.07
N SER A 224 16.44 -7.29 -11.65
CA SER A 224 16.72 -5.90 -12.03
C SER A 224 16.60 -4.92 -10.86
N LEU A 225 16.02 -5.34 -9.73
CA LEU A 225 15.85 -4.50 -8.55
C LEU A 225 17.08 -4.50 -7.65
N LYS A 226 17.41 -3.32 -7.14
CA LYS A 226 18.29 -3.12 -5.98
C LYS A 226 17.46 -3.30 -4.72
N PHE A 227 18.06 -3.87 -3.67
CA PHE A 227 17.39 -4.05 -2.39
C PHE A 227 18.12 -3.33 -1.26
N SER A 228 17.32 -2.70 -0.41
CA SER A 228 17.74 -2.17 0.88
C SER A 228 16.78 -2.70 1.94
N ASP A 229 17.30 -3.14 3.08
CA ASP A 229 16.52 -3.48 4.28
C ASP A 229 15.71 -2.30 4.82
N LYS A 230 16.04 -1.08 4.41
CA LYS A 230 15.44 0.16 4.93
C LYS A 230 14.37 0.75 4.01
N ILE A 231 14.52 0.60 2.69
CA ILE A 231 13.64 1.22 1.67
C ILE A 231 13.15 0.23 0.60
N ASN A 232 13.35 -1.07 0.84
CA ASN A 232 12.90 -2.21 0.03
C ASN A 232 13.45 -2.19 -1.41
N GLY A 233 12.81 -2.92 -2.33
CA GLY A 233 13.18 -3.02 -3.74
C GLY A 233 12.97 -1.72 -4.53
N TYR A 234 13.96 -1.30 -5.31
CA TYR A 234 13.91 -0.14 -6.20
C TYR A 234 14.86 -0.27 -7.41
N ILE A 235 14.63 0.52 -8.46
CA ILE A 235 15.49 0.61 -9.65
C ILE A 235 16.54 1.70 -9.45
N ASN A 236 16.11 2.96 -9.33
CA ASN A 236 17.00 4.12 -9.17
C ASN A 236 16.49 5.09 -8.11
N ALA A 237 17.40 5.95 -7.65
CA ALA A 237 17.11 7.02 -6.69
C ALA A 237 17.72 8.35 -7.18
N TYR A 238 16.90 9.39 -7.23
CA TYR A 238 17.24 10.71 -7.75
C TYR A 238 16.93 11.81 -6.74
N SER A 239 17.60 12.94 -6.88
CA SER A 239 17.13 14.23 -6.38
C SER A 239 16.65 15.02 -7.59
N ALA A 240 15.42 15.53 -7.56
CA ALA A 240 14.81 16.17 -8.72
C ALA A 240 13.99 17.41 -8.34
N THR A 241 13.83 18.32 -9.29
CA THR A 241 12.92 19.47 -9.16
C THR A 241 12.25 19.81 -10.49
N THR A 242 11.10 20.46 -10.41
CA THR A 242 10.33 20.91 -11.58
C THR A 242 10.97 22.13 -12.22
N THR A 243 10.93 22.19 -13.54
CA THR A 243 11.33 23.37 -14.32
C THR A 243 10.18 24.39 -14.42
N LYS A 244 8.93 23.98 -14.21
CA LYS A 244 7.71 24.77 -14.43
C LYS A 244 7.41 25.77 -13.34
N ASN A 245 7.13 27.01 -13.73
CA ASN A 245 6.85 28.10 -12.79
C ASN A 245 5.48 27.96 -12.12
N GLU A 246 4.49 27.44 -12.83
CA GLU A 246 3.13 27.17 -12.33
C GLU A 246 3.20 26.15 -11.18
N ILE A 247 3.98 25.08 -11.36
CA ILE A 247 4.18 24.06 -10.34
C ILE A 247 5.02 24.60 -9.17
N LYS A 248 6.03 25.45 -9.44
CA LYS A 248 6.82 26.10 -8.38
C LYS A 248 5.98 26.92 -7.40
N LYS A 249 4.85 27.49 -7.85
CA LYS A 249 3.94 28.28 -7.00
C LYS A 249 3.15 27.42 -6.01
N VAL A 250 2.83 26.18 -6.37
CA VAL A 250 1.94 25.30 -5.57
C VAL A 250 2.65 24.12 -4.90
N ARG A 251 3.93 23.89 -5.20
CA ARG A 251 4.66 22.71 -4.70
C ARG A 251 4.96 22.76 -3.20
N GLN A 252 5.00 21.57 -2.58
CA GLN A 252 5.62 21.40 -1.27
C GLN A 252 7.15 21.50 -1.37
N ASP A 253 7.74 20.61 -2.18
CA ASP A 253 9.20 20.39 -2.26
C ASP A 253 9.72 20.69 -3.68
N GLY A 254 10.11 19.66 -4.43
CA GLY A 254 10.56 19.76 -5.82
C GLY A 254 9.43 19.87 -6.85
N GLY A 255 8.17 19.64 -6.48
CA GLY A 255 7.04 19.68 -7.42
C GLY A 255 6.99 18.45 -8.35
N ILE A 256 7.65 17.36 -7.96
CA ILE A 256 7.78 16.16 -8.80
C ILE A 256 6.46 15.45 -9.02
N VAL A 257 5.65 15.25 -7.98
CA VAL A 257 4.35 14.57 -8.11
C VAL A 257 3.48 15.30 -9.13
N THR A 258 3.27 16.60 -8.97
CA THR A 258 2.50 17.42 -9.92
C THR A 258 3.09 17.41 -11.33
N SER A 259 4.42 17.40 -11.48
CA SER A 259 5.06 17.35 -12.81
C SER A 259 4.83 16.01 -13.52
N LEU A 260 4.89 14.90 -12.79
CA LEU A 260 4.62 13.56 -13.33
C LEU A 260 3.14 13.42 -13.72
N LEU A 261 2.24 13.96 -12.89
CA LEU A 261 0.81 13.96 -13.16
C LEU A 261 0.45 14.83 -14.38
N GLU A 262 1.07 16.01 -14.52
CA GLU A 262 0.92 16.85 -15.71
C GLU A 262 1.42 16.13 -16.96
N TYR A 263 2.56 15.43 -16.87
CA TYR A 263 3.08 14.61 -17.97
C TYR A 263 2.09 13.51 -18.38
N LEU A 264 1.50 12.81 -17.40
CA LEU A 264 0.53 11.74 -17.65
C LEU A 264 -0.74 12.25 -18.35
N LEU A 265 -1.30 13.36 -17.90
CA LEU A 265 -2.48 13.96 -18.53
C LEU A 265 -2.16 14.49 -19.95
N LYS A 266 -1.07 15.25 -20.11
CA LYS A 266 -0.71 15.85 -21.40
C LYS A 266 -0.44 14.82 -22.50
N ASN A 267 0.15 13.69 -22.11
CA ASN A 267 0.44 12.59 -23.02
C ASN A 267 -0.71 11.59 -23.13
N ASN A 268 -1.89 11.87 -22.55
CA ASN A 268 -3.07 10.99 -22.53
C ASN A 268 -2.75 9.56 -22.04
N LEU A 269 -1.82 9.44 -21.09
CA LEU A 269 -1.45 8.16 -20.48
C LEU A 269 -2.43 7.75 -19.38
N VAL A 270 -3.18 8.72 -18.85
CA VAL A 270 -4.29 8.53 -17.93
C VAL A 270 -5.43 9.47 -18.32
N ASP A 271 -6.66 9.05 -18.04
CA ASP A 271 -7.87 9.85 -18.24
C ASP A 271 -8.19 10.68 -16.98
N ALA A 272 -7.77 10.21 -15.81
CA ALA A 272 -8.01 10.88 -14.55
C ALA A 272 -6.92 10.60 -13.50
N ILE A 273 -6.87 11.48 -12.50
CA ILE A 273 -5.96 11.38 -11.37
C ILE A 273 -6.77 11.38 -10.08
N VAL A 274 -6.49 10.42 -9.20
CA VAL A 274 -6.98 10.41 -7.82
C VAL A 274 -5.91 11.01 -6.92
N ALA A 275 -6.22 12.15 -6.31
CA ALA A 275 -5.32 12.92 -5.46
C ALA A 275 -6.09 13.61 -4.32
N VAL A 276 -5.47 14.60 -3.68
CA VAL A 276 -6.05 15.33 -2.54
C VAL A 276 -5.87 16.84 -2.73
N LYS A 277 -6.96 17.60 -2.57
CA LYS A 277 -6.93 19.07 -2.52
C LYS A 277 -7.36 19.58 -1.14
N HIS A 278 -7.40 20.89 -0.96
CA HIS A 278 -8.08 21.48 0.18
C HIS A 278 -9.60 21.38 -0.02
N SER A 279 -10.32 21.01 1.04
CA SER A 279 -11.78 21.16 1.10
C SER A 279 -12.18 22.64 1.25
N ASP A 280 -13.48 22.90 1.37
CA ASP A 280 -13.98 24.22 1.74
C ASP A 280 -13.52 24.64 3.15
N ASP A 281 -13.31 23.67 4.05
CA ASP A 281 -12.59 23.90 5.30
C ASP A 281 -11.09 24.03 5.01
N LEU A 282 -10.49 25.14 5.46
CA LEU A 282 -9.06 25.44 5.28
C LEU A 282 -8.19 24.27 5.75
N TRP A 283 -7.13 23.89 4.99
CA TRP A 283 -6.16 22.83 5.33
C TRP A 283 -6.74 21.42 5.57
N LYS A 284 -8.05 21.24 5.58
CA LYS A 284 -8.69 19.94 5.65
C LYS A 284 -8.58 19.29 4.26
N PRO A 285 -7.97 18.10 4.16
CA PRO A 285 -7.79 17.44 2.89
C PRO A 285 -9.09 16.82 2.40
N ASP A 286 -9.32 16.90 1.09
CA ASP A 286 -10.45 16.27 0.41
C ASP A 286 -9.95 15.41 -0.77
N PRO A 287 -10.29 14.10 -0.81
CA PRO A 287 -10.03 13.26 -1.97
C PRO A 287 -10.76 13.77 -3.21
N VAL A 288 -10.05 13.82 -4.33
CA VAL A 288 -10.63 14.29 -5.60
C VAL A 288 -10.19 13.45 -6.78
N ILE A 289 -11.05 13.44 -7.81
CA ILE A 289 -10.74 12.94 -9.15
C ILE A 289 -10.53 14.16 -10.05
N VAL A 290 -9.36 14.25 -10.69
CA VAL A 290 -8.94 15.38 -11.52
C VAL A 290 -8.76 14.92 -12.95
N GLU A 291 -9.32 15.68 -13.90
CA GLU A 291 -9.28 15.37 -15.34
C GLU A 291 -8.50 16.41 -16.17
N ASN A 292 -8.20 17.57 -15.58
CA ASN A 292 -7.58 18.70 -16.27
C ASN A 292 -6.41 19.30 -15.45
N LEU A 293 -5.60 20.11 -16.13
CA LEU A 293 -4.38 20.68 -15.54
C LEU A 293 -4.65 21.80 -14.53
N GLU A 294 -5.74 22.54 -14.69
CA GLU A 294 -6.09 23.63 -13.79
C GLU A 294 -6.43 23.08 -12.40
N ASP A 295 -7.28 22.07 -12.34
CA ASP A 295 -7.65 21.37 -11.10
C ASP A 295 -6.48 20.58 -10.52
N LEU A 296 -5.57 20.08 -11.36
CA LEU A 296 -4.35 19.39 -10.90
C LEU A 296 -3.48 20.29 -10.03
N TYR A 297 -3.33 21.57 -10.37
CA TYR A 297 -2.48 22.47 -9.59
C TYR A 297 -3.06 22.77 -8.20
N GLN A 298 -4.37 22.62 -8.00
CA GLN A 298 -5.02 22.74 -6.69
C GLN A 298 -4.67 21.59 -5.73
N THR A 299 -4.17 20.45 -6.26
CA THR A 299 -3.72 19.32 -5.44
C THR A 299 -2.30 19.53 -4.90
N GLY A 300 -1.60 20.59 -5.31
CA GLY A 300 -0.26 20.95 -4.83
C GLY A 300 -0.21 21.20 -3.32
N GLY A 301 0.98 21.03 -2.74
CA GLY A 301 1.25 21.28 -1.33
C GLY A 301 0.78 20.15 -0.40
N THR A 302 1.54 19.93 0.68
CA THR A 302 1.21 18.89 1.65
C THR A 302 0.11 19.35 2.59
N LYS A 303 -0.90 18.50 2.79
CA LYS A 303 -1.87 18.60 3.88
C LYS A 303 -1.50 17.52 4.90
N TYR A 304 -1.11 17.92 6.11
CA TYR A 304 -0.63 16.97 7.13
C TYR A 304 -1.74 16.19 7.84
N ALA A 305 -2.98 16.68 7.73
CA ALA A 305 -4.15 15.96 8.18
C ALA A 305 -4.42 14.70 7.32
N ASN A 306 -5.03 13.69 7.91
CA ASN A 306 -5.37 12.44 7.23
C ASN A 306 -6.44 12.64 6.15
N ALA A 307 -6.30 11.93 5.03
CA ALA A 307 -7.29 11.89 3.96
C ALA A 307 -7.61 10.43 3.62
N SER A 308 -8.89 10.09 3.54
CA SER A 308 -9.36 8.74 3.17
C SER A 308 -9.45 8.59 1.65
N THR A 309 -8.33 8.82 0.96
CA THR A 309 -8.27 8.94 -0.50
C THR A 309 -8.82 7.72 -1.24
N LEU A 310 -8.71 6.53 -0.67
CA LEU A 310 -9.15 5.31 -1.34
C LEU A 310 -10.68 5.11 -1.32
N THR A 311 -11.46 5.98 -0.66
CA THR A 311 -12.94 5.92 -0.63
C THR A 311 -13.63 6.32 -1.93
N ILE A 312 -12.88 6.90 -2.87
CA ILE A 312 -13.42 7.41 -4.15
C ILE A 312 -12.94 6.60 -5.36
N ILE A 313 -12.22 5.48 -5.15
CA ILE A 313 -11.65 4.69 -6.24
C ILE A 313 -12.73 4.02 -7.08
N ASP A 314 -13.79 3.54 -6.44
CA ASP A 314 -14.95 2.96 -7.12
C ASP A 314 -15.66 3.99 -8.02
N LYS A 315 -15.74 5.25 -7.59
CA LYS A 315 -16.25 6.36 -8.42
C LYS A 315 -15.36 6.63 -9.64
N ALA A 316 -14.07 6.29 -9.56
CA ALA A 316 -13.12 6.42 -10.66
C ALA A 316 -13.21 5.25 -11.66
N LYS A 317 -14.06 4.24 -11.45
CA LYS A 317 -14.22 3.09 -12.36
C LYS A 317 -14.67 3.48 -13.77
N LYS A 318 -15.35 4.61 -13.93
CA LYS A 318 -15.77 5.14 -15.24
C LYS A 318 -14.59 5.55 -16.15
N TYR A 319 -13.39 5.72 -15.59
CA TYR A 319 -12.17 6.02 -16.35
C TYR A 319 -11.39 4.75 -16.65
N LYS A 320 -10.80 4.66 -17.84
CA LYS A 320 -10.07 3.48 -18.30
C LYS A 320 -8.70 3.36 -17.66
N ASN A 321 -8.00 4.48 -17.51
CA ASN A 321 -6.66 4.57 -16.96
C ASN A 321 -6.59 5.70 -15.94
N ILE A 322 -6.24 5.41 -14.69
CA ILE A 322 -6.05 6.41 -13.64
C ILE A 322 -4.65 6.38 -13.05
N ALA A 323 -4.19 7.54 -12.59
CA ALA A 323 -3.06 7.65 -11.67
C ALA A 323 -3.58 7.86 -10.24
N LEU A 324 -2.95 7.20 -9.27
CA LEU A 324 -3.26 7.32 -7.85
C LEU A 324 -2.06 7.93 -7.12
N VAL A 325 -2.28 9.03 -6.41
CA VAL A 325 -1.35 9.57 -5.43
C VAL A 325 -1.76 9.12 -4.03
N GLY A 326 -0.82 8.59 -3.24
CA GLY A 326 -1.14 8.17 -1.89
C GLY A 326 0.07 7.93 -1.01
N THR A 327 -0.18 7.78 0.28
CA THR A 327 0.85 7.49 1.30
C THR A 327 1.12 5.98 1.37
N PRO A 328 2.14 5.53 2.12
CA PRO A 328 2.55 4.13 2.16
C PRO A 328 1.43 3.15 2.54
N CYS A 329 0.55 3.52 3.47
CA CYS A 329 -0.57 2.66 3.87
C CYS A 329 -1.58 2.43 2.71
N MET A 330 -1.79 3.42 1.85
CA MET A 330 -2.64 3.29 0.66
C MET A 330 -1.98 2.39 -0.38
N MET A 331 -0.67 2.59 -0.63
CA MET A 331 0.08 1.73 -1.57
C MET A 331 0.10 0.28 -1.11
N ASN A 332 0.24 0.04 0.19
CA ASN A 332 0.15 -1.29 0.78
C ASN A 332 -1.25 -1.90 0.61
N ALA A 333 -2.33 -1.14 0.85
CA ALA A 333 -3.70 -1.63 0.66
C ALA A 333 -3.96 -2.07 -0.80
N ILE A 334 -3.56 -1.23 -1.77
CA ILE A 334 -3.71 -1.56 -3.19
C ILE A 334 -2.86 -2.77 -3.57
N GLU A 335 -1.61 -2.85 -3.10
CA GLU A 335 -0.74 -3.98 -3.42
C GLU A 335 -1.23 -5.28 -2.77
N LYS A 336 -1.74 -5.21 -1.54
CA LYS A 336 -2.40 -6.35 -0.89
C LYS A 336 -3.58 -6.84 -1.71
N SER A 337 -4.35 -5.92 -2.27
CA SER A 337 -5.49 -6.23 -3.12
C SER A 337 -5.11 -6.85 -4.47
N ASN A 338 -3.88 -6.62 -4.94
CA ASN A 338 -3.35 -7.30 -6.13
C ASN A 338 -2.93 -8.74 -5.82
N LEU A 339 -2.76 -9.09 -4.54
CA LEU A 339 -2.44 -10.44 -4.10
C LEU A 339 -3.70 -11.20 -3.66
N PHE A 340 -4.61 -10.56 -2.94
CA PHE A 340 -5.71 -11.26 -2.28
C PHE A 340 -7.09 -10.64 -2.58
N PRO A 341 -8.16 -11.46 -2.64
CA PRO A 341 -8.16 -12.92 -2.45
C PRO A 341 -7.77 -13.71 -3.71
N SER A 342 -7.68 -13.10 -4.89
CA SER A 342 -7.59 -13.83 -6.17
C SER A 342 -6.27 -13.64 -6.93
N GLY A 343 -5.44 -12.68 -6.53
CA GLY A 343 -4.33 -12.22 -7.38
C GLY A 343 -4.77 -11.34 -8.55
N VAL A 344 -6.06 -10.97 -8.61
CA VAL A 344 -6.63 -10.08 -9.62
C VAL A 344 -7.03 -8.78 -8.94
N PRO A 345 -6.60 -7.61 -9.44
CA PRO A 345 -7.03 -6.34 -8.89
C PRO A 345 -8.54 -6.15 -9.05
N PHE A 346 -9.22 -5.72 -7.99
CA PHE A 346 -10.63 -5.31 -8.06
C PHE A 346 -10.85 -4.14 -9.02
N PHE A 347 -9.85 -3.28 -9.17
CA PHE A 347 -9.86 -2.11 -10.04
C PHE A 347 -8.67 -2.16 -10.99
N LYS A 348 -8.91 -2.68 -12.20
CA LYS A 348 -7.87 -2.84 -13.25
C LYS A 348 -7.42 -1.51 -13.87
N ASN A 349 -8.16 -0.42 -13.63
CA ASN A 349 -7.90 0.89 -14.20
C ASN A 349 -6.83 1.70 -13.45
N ILE A 350 -6.39 1.31 -12.25
CA ILE A 350 -5.25 1.94 -11.57
C ILE A 350 -3.95 1.61 -12.33
N LYS A 351 -3.52 2.53 -13.20
CA LYS A 351 -2.36 2.32 -14.09
C LYS A 351 -1.08 2.87 -13.53
N TYR A 352 -1.09 3.95 -12.76
CA TYR A 352 0.12 4.53 -12.16
C TYR A 352 -0.07 4.78 -10.67
N LYS A 353 0.87 4.33 -9.86
CA LYS A 353 0.89 4.55 -8.41
C LYS A 353 2.05 5.47 -8.03
N ILE A 354 1.75 6.69 -7.59
CA ILE A 354 2.74 7.65 -7.09
C ILE A 354 2.65 7.70 -5.56
N GLY A 355 3.67 7.16 -4.90
CA GLY A 355 3.76 7.07 -3.46
C GLY A 355 4.42 8.30 -2.84
N LEU A 356 3.86 8.83 -1.76
CA LEU A 356 4.48 9.90 -0.97
C LEU A 356 5.28 9.30 0.18
N PHE A 357 6.45 9.88 0.48
CA PHE A 357 7.13 9.57 1.73
C PHE A 357 6.26 10.07 2.89
N CYS A 358 6.10 9.25 3.93
CA CYS A 358 5.24 9.59 5.07
C CYS A 358 5.85 9.01 6.34
N MET A 359 6.15 9.85 7.33
CA MET A 359 6.57 9.39 8.66
C MET A 359 5.34 9.12 9.52
N GLU A 360 4.51 10.14 9.66
CA GLU A 360 3.28 10.17 10.46
C GLU A 360 2.28 11.14 9.82
N SER A 361 1.04 11.09 10.29
CA SER A 361 -0.07 11.95 9.88
C SER A 361 -0.84 12.38 11.13
N PHE A 362 -1.66 13.42 11.01
CA PHE A 362 -2.38 14.05 12.10
C PHE A 362 -3.90 13.95 11.87
N PRO A 363 -4.74 13.85 12.91
CA PRO A 363 -6.15 14.16 12.75
C PRO A 363 -6.30 15.65 12.46
N TYR A 364 -7.36 16.06 11.74
CA TYR A 364 -7.56 17.47 11.39
C TYR A 364 -7.65 18.37 12.64
N SER A 365 -8.38 17.92 13.65
CA SER A 365 -8.43 18.56 14.97
C SER A 365 -7.07 18.66 15.65
N GLY A 366 -6.20 17.66 15.46
CA GLY A 366 -4.83 17.65 15.97
C GLY A 366 -3.96 18.72 15.31
N VAL A 367 -4.12 18.95 14.00
CA VAL A 367 -3.41 20.04 13.30
C VAL A 367 -3.85 21.41 13.83
N LEU A 368 -5.16 21.62 14.00
CA LEU A 368 -5.70 22.86 14.56
C LEU A 368 -5.18 23.12 15.98
N ALA A 369 -5.23 22.10 16.84
CA ALA A 369 -4.75 22.18 18.21
C ALA A 369 -3.25 22.47 18.27
N MET A 370 -2.44 21.78 17.45
CA MET A 370 -1.00 22.00 17.36
C MET A 370 -0.65 23.46 16.99
N ILE A 371 -1.33 24.04 16.01
CA ILE A 371 -1.04 25.42 15.56
C ILE A 371 -1.45 26.43 16.64
N LYS A 372 -2.59 26.22 17.28
CA LYS A 372 -3.04 27.09 18.38
C LYS A 372 -2.13 26.96 19.61
N GLU A 373 -1.74 25.75 19.98
CA GLU A 373 -1.10 25.47 21.26
C GLU A 373 0.42 25.60 21.20
N GLN A 374 1.07 25.13 20.14
CA GLN A 374 2.53 25.15 20.02
C GLN A 374 3.04 26.41 19.32
N PHE A 375 2.33 26.87 18.28
CA PHE A 375 2.73 28.05 17.52
C PHE A 375 2.08 29.35 18.00
N LYS A 376 1.02 29.25 18.81
CA LYS A 376 0.22 30.41 19.29
C LYS A 376 -0.28 31.28 18.14
N GLN A 377 -0.61 30.66 17.00
CA GLN A 377 -1.11 31.35 15.80
C GLN A 377 -2.55 31.00 15.50
N ASP A 378 -3.18 31.89 14.74
CA ASP A 378 -4.45 31.59 14.08
C ASP A 378 -4.18 30.76 12.82
N PHE A 379 -4.96 29.70 12.67
CA PHE A 379 -4.87 28.78 11.55
C PHE A 379 -5.12 29.45 10.18
N THR A 380 -5.93 30.50 10.16
CA THR A 380 -6.24 31.28 8.94
C THR A 380 -5.03 32.02 8.36
N LYS A 381 -4.00 32.28 9.18
CA LYS A 381 -2.78 32.95 8.75
C LYS A 381 -1.76 32.00 8.11
N VAL A 382 -1.96 30.69 8.23
CA VAL A 382 -0.98 29.69 7.76
C VAL A 382 -1.12 29.48 6.26
N THR A 383 -0.04 29.78 5.52
CA THR A 383 0.04 29.64 4.05
C THR A 383 0.75 28.37 3.62
N LYS A 384 1.64 27.83 4.46
CA LYS A 384 2.32 26.54 4.24
C LYS A 384 2.70 25.88 5.56
N MET A 385 2.71 24.55 5.56
CA MET A 385 3.30 23.74 6.63
C MET A 385 4.45 22.92 6.06
N ASP A 386 5.47 22.61 6.85
CA ASP A 386 6.56 21.73 6.47
C ASP A 386 7.14 20.95 7.66
N ILE A 387 7.81 19.83 7.37
CA ILE A 387 8.58 19.07 8.36
C ILE A 387 9.99 18.89 7.82
N SER A 388 10.94 19.61 8.43
CA SER A 388 12.33 19.61 7.99
C SER A 388 13.29 19.85 9.15
N GLY A 389 14.47 19.24 9.08
CA GLY A 389 15.52 19.43 10.09
C GLY A 389 15.12 19.04 11.52
N GLY A 390 14.16 18.13 11.69
CA GLY A 390 13.65 17.72 13.01
C GLY A 390 12.67 18.72 13.63
N LYS A 391 12.12 19.65 12.84
CA LYS A 391 11.14 20.65 13.28
C LYS A 391 9.88 20.59 12.41
N PHE A 392 8.74 20.88 13.02
CA PHE A 392 7.53 21.29 12.32
C PHE A 392 7.62 22.79 12.06
N ILE A 393 7.29 23.22 10.85
CA ILE A 393 7.43 24.59 10.39
C ILE A 393 6.08 25.06 9.87
N ILE A 394 5.66 26.26 10.25
CA ILE A 394 4.54 26.95 9.61
C ILE A 394 5.05 28.24 8.99
N TYR A 395 4.51 28.57 7.82
CA TYR A 395 4.73 29.83 7.12
C TYR A 395 3.45 30.64 7.20
N LEU A 396 3.59 31.92 7.52
CA LEU A 396 2.46 32.84 7.68
C LEU A 396 2.29 33.72 6.44
N ASP A 397 1.11 34.30 6.29
CA ASP A 397 0.79 35.33 5.28
C ASP A 397 1.63 36.61 5.44
N SER A 398 2.12 36.88 6.65
CA SER A 398 3.10 37.92 6.96
C SER A 398 4.48 37.69 6.32
N GLY A 399 4.77 36.47 5.86
CA GLY A 399 6.07 36.04 5.36
C GLY A 399 7.02 35.48 6.42
N GLU A 400 6.63 35.48 7.70
CA GLU A 400 7.39 34.85 8.78
C GLU A 400 7.26 33.31 8.73
N ASP A 401 8.34 32.60 9.11
CA ASP A 401 8.29 31.17 9.41
C ASP A 401 8.56 30.88 10.89
N LEU A 402 7.67 30.13 11.52
CA LEU A 402 7.80 29.68 12.90
C LEU A 402 8.15 28.19 12.91
N ARG A 403 8.97 27.78 13.89
CA ARG A 403 9.49 26.41 13.97
C ARG A 403 9.39 25.84 15.36
N VAL A 404 8.80 24.66 15.48
CA VAL A 404 8.67 23.91 16.73
C VAL A 404 9.37 22.56 16.59
N PRO A 405 10.18 22.10 17.57
CA PRO A 405 10.78 20.77 17.56
C PRO A 405 9.76 19.63 17.42
N LEU A 406 10.08 18.58 16.66
CA LEU A 406 9.14 17.49 16.39
C LEU A 406 8.68 16.74 17.66
N ASN A 407 9.49 16.69 18.70
CA ASN A 407 9.13 16.08 19.99
C ASN A 407 7.99 16.83 20.71
N GLU A 408 7.79 18.12 20.43
CA GLU A 408 6.73 18.94 21.04
C GLU A 408 5.40 18.79 20.29
N VAL A 409 5.42 18.37 19.02
CA VAL A 409 4.20 18.17 18.21
C VAL A 409 3.77 16.72 18.09
N LYS A 410 4.61 15.77 18.53
CA LYS A 410 4.34 14.33 18.37
C LYS A 410 3.05 13.86 19.03
N SER A 411 2.64 14.49 20.13
CA SER A 411 1.39 14.14 20.84
C SER A 411 0.12 14.42 20.04
N TYR A 412 0.19 15.29 19.03
CA TYR A 412 -0.94 15.59 18.14
C TYR A 412 -1.04 14.60 16.97
N ALA A 413 -0.01 13.77 16.74
CA ALA A 413 0.00 12.79 15.66
C ALA A 413 -0.90 11.59 15.95
N ARG A 414 -1.29 10.91 14.87
CA ARG A 414 -2.15 9.71 14.90
C ARG A 414 -1.39 8.52 15.52
N PRO A 415 -1.84 7.93 16.64
CA PRO A 415 -1.14 6.81 17.28
C PRO A 415 -1.06 5.56 16.38
N ASN A 416 -2.04 5.38 15.51
CA ASN A 416 -2.17 4.37 14.47
C ASN A 416 -1.03 4.39 13.42
N CYS A 417 -0.29 5.50 13.29
CA CYS A 417 0.92 5.55 12.46
C CYS A 417 2.07 4.71 13.03
N HIS A 418 2.08 4.42 14.34
CA HIS A 418 3.13 3.60 14.99
C HIS A 418 3.13 2.14 14.57
N TYR A 419 2.07 1.66 13.91
CA TYR A 419 2.00 0.32 13.35
C TYR A 419 2.45 0.29 11.88
N CYS A 420 2.91 1.41 11.30
CA CYS A 420 3.40 1.51 9.92
C CYS A 420 4.92 1.45 9.91
N GLU A 421 5.47 0.49 9.19
CA GLU A 421 6.92 0.34 8.98
C GLU A 421 7.43 1.08 7.73
N ASP A 422 6.55 1.38 6.78
CA ASP A 422 6.93 1.90 5.47
C ASP A 422 6.98 3.43 5.47
N LEU A 423 8.18 3.98 5.27
CA LEU A 423 8.40 5.42 5.08
C LEU A 423 8.24 5.82 3.62
N THR A 424 8.73 4.99 2.71
CA THR A 424 9.06 5.37 1.33
C THR A 424 8.04 4.88 0.32
N ALA A 425 6.88 4.42 0.75
CA ALA A 425 5.82 3.90 -0.11
C ALA A 425 6.35 2.81 -1.06
N ASP A 426 6.77 1.69 -0.46
CA ASP A 426 7.51 0.62 -1.12
C ASP A 426 6.80 -0.04 -2.29
N TYR A 427 5.47 0.08 -2.32
CA TYR A 427 4.61 -0.59 -3.29
C TYR A 427 4.04 0.35 -4.36
N ALA A 428 4.59 1.57 -4.45
CA ALA A 428 4.33 2.49 -5.56
C ALA A 428 5.15 2.13 -6.81
N ASP A 429 4.79 2.72 -7.96
CA ASP A 429 5.64 2.70 -9.16
C ASP A 429 6.80 3.70 -9.02
N ILE A 430 6.50 4.87 -8.45
CA ILE A 430 7.46 5.93 -8.12
C ILE A 430 7.14 6.43 -6.72
N SER A 431 8.14 6.60 -5.88
CA SER A 431 8.00 7.20 -4.56
C SER A 431 8.72 8.54 -4.47
N VAL A 432 8.09 9.54 -3.85
CA VAL A 432 8.58 10.92 -3.82
C VAL A 432 8.49 11.47 -2.40
N GLY A 433 9.53 12.17 -1.95
CA GLY A 433 9.48 12.94 -0.70
C GLY A 433 10.64 13.89 -0.52
N SER A 434 10.61 14.68 0.55
CA SER A 434 11.61 15.72 0.82
C SER A 434 12.96 15.17 1.33
N ILE A 435 12.90 14.15 2.20
CA ILE A 435 14.06 13.61 2.93
C ILE A 435 15.19 13.25 1.96
N GLY A 436 16.41 13.69 2.24
CA GLY A 436 17.60 13.38 1.44
C GLY A 436 17.95 14.44 0.38
N SER A 437 16.98 15.25 -0.03
CA SER A 437 17.17 16.33 -1.00
C SER A 437 17.20 17.70 -0.32
N GLY A 438 17.80 18.69 -1.00
CA GLY A 438 17.82 20.07 -0.52
C GLY A 438 16.48 20.78 -0.69
N SER A 439 16.34 21.98 -0.11
CA SER A 439 15.11 22.79 -0.26
C SER A 439 14.77 23.04 -1.72
N GLY A 440 13.48 22.90 -2.07
CA GLY A 440 12.99 23.03 -3.43
C GLY A 440 13.34 21.84 -4.35
N TRP A 441 13.85 20.74 -3.81
CA TRP A 441 14.10 19.47 -4.50
C TRP A 441 13.41 18.32 -3.76
N SER A 442 13.12 17.24 -4.46
CA SER A 442 12.55 16.01 -3.88
C SER A 442 13.45 14.82 -4.17
N SER A 443 13.54 13.91 -3.22
CA SER A 443 14.03 12.57 -3.47
C SER A 443 12.97 11.78 -4.22
N VAL A 444 13.39 11.07 -5.25
CA VAL A 444 12.54 10.24 -6.12
C VAL A 444 13.14 8.84 -6.17
N ILE A 445 12.34 7.82 -5.87
CA ILE A 445 12.73 6.42 -5.94
C ILE A 445 11.83 5.75 -6.99
N THR A 446 12.39 5.32 -8.10
CA THR A 446 11.66 4.56 -9.12
C THR A 446 11.71 3.08 -8.73
N ARG A 447 10.54 2.42 -8.72
CA ARG A 447 10.39 1.07 -8.15
C ARG A 447 10.00 0.01 -9.16
N THR A 448 9.28 0.42 -10.19
CA THR A 448 8.87 -0.44 -11.31
C THR A 448 9.44 0.10 -12.61
N LYS A 449 9.57 -0.75 -13.64
CA LYS A 449 10.04 -0.32 -14.97
C LYS A 449 9.18 0.81 -15.52
N LYS A 450 7.86 0.67 -15.41
CA LYS A 450 6.87 1.69 -15.76
C LYS A 450 7.09 3.00 -14.99
N GLY A 451 7.46 2.93 -13.70
CA GLY A 451 7.81 4.11 -12.91
C GLY A 451 9.10 4.79 -13.37
N GLU A 452 10.14 4.02 -13.70
CA GLU A 452 11.38 4.56 -14.29
C GLU A 452 11.12 5.22 -15.65
N GLU A 453 10.35 4.57 -16.53
CA GLU A 453 9.96 5.09 -17.84
C GLU A 453 9.18 6.41 -17.73
N LEU A 454 8.20 6.48 -16.83
CA LEU A 454 7.45 7.70 -16.55
C LEU A 454 8.37 8.83 -16.08
N PHE A 455 9.27 8.56 -15.13
CA PHE A 455 10.19 9.57 -14.62
C PHE A 455 11.16 10.07 -15.70
N LYS A 456 11.68 9.16 -16.54
CA LYS A 456 12.58 9.51 -17.65
C LYS A 456 11.86 10.27 -18.76
N GLY A 457 10.62 9.91 -19.09
CA GLY A 457 9.79 10.65 -20.04
C GLY A 457 9.58 12.10 -19.60
N ALA A 458 9.25 12.32 -18.33
CA ALA A 458 9.08 13.68 -17.80
C ALA A 458 10.39 14.50 -17.79
N ILE A 459 11.56 13.87 -17.68
CA ILE A 459 12.86 14.54 -17.86
C ILE A 459 13.09 14.89 -19.33
N GLN A 460 12.80 13.97 -20.25
CA GLN A 460 12.96 14.19 -21.70
C GLN A 460 12.06 15.32 -22.21
N ASP A 461 10.83 15.43 -21.68
CA ASP A 461 9.90 16.53 -21.95
C ASP A 461 10.30 17.86 -21.27
N GLY A 462 11.44 17.88 -20.55
CA GLY A 462 11.97 19.08 -19.91
C GLY A 462 11.13 19.57 -18.72
N LEU A 463 10.24 18.74 -18.16
CA LEU A 463 9.41 19.08 -17.00
C LEU A 463 10.18 18.97 -15.67
N ILE A 464 11.21 18.12 -15.65
CA ILE A 464 11.98 17.78 -14.46
C ILE A 464 13.47 17.86 -14.76
N GLU A 465 14.21 18.53 -13.89
CA GLU A 465 15.67 18.38 -13.79
C GLU A 465 16.02 17.41 -12.66
N SER A 466 17.04 16.57 -12.86
CA SER A 466 17.42 15.56 -11.87
C SER A 466 18.90 15.27 -11.81
N LYS A 467 19.33 14.75 -10.67
CA LYS A 467 20.67 14.21 -10.39
C LYS A 467 20.55 12.95 -9.55
N SER A 468 21.58 12.11 -9.55
CA SER A 468 21.57 10.90 -8.72
C SER A 468 21.52 11.27 -7.23
N LEU A 469 20.69 10.56 -6.45
CA LEU A 469 20.51 10.84 -5.02
C LEU A 469 21.78 10.49 -4.20
N LYS A 470 22.70 9.72 -4.78
CA LYS A 470 24.00 9.40 -4.16
C LYS A 470 24.95 10.59 -4.20
N ASP A 471 24.76 11.48 -5.17
CA ASP A 471 25.67 12.61 -5.44
C ASP A 471 25.24 13.90 -4.73
N VAL A 472 24.15 13.83 -3.95
CA VAL A 472 23.66 14.96 -3.15
C VAL A 472 23.85 14.69 -1.67
N LYS A 473 23.96 15.76 -0.88
CA LYS A 473 23.97 15.68 0.58
C LYS A 473 22.68 16.30 1.14
N PRO A 474 22.04 15.66 2.13
CA PRO A 474 22.47 14.44 2.84
C PRO A 474 22.22 13.13 2.05
N GLY A 475 21.42 13.18 0.98
CA GLY A 475 21.31 12.13 -0.04
C GLY A 475 20.66 10.83 0.42
N GLN A 476 20.93 9.78 -0.35
CA GLN A 476 20.31 8.45 -0.19
C GLN A 476 20.53 7.88 1.22
N PHE A 477 21.70 8.14 1.83
CA PHE A 477 22.02 7.70 3.18
C PHE A 477 20.97 8.15 4.21
N LEU A 478 20.51 9.41 4.12
CA LEU A 478 19.52 9.90 5.07
C LEU A 478 18.16 9.25 4.85
N VAL A 479 17.74 9.06 3.59
CA VAL A 479 16.47 8.37 3.27
C VAL A 479 16.48 6.97 3.87
N GLU A 480 17.54 6.21 3.65
CA GLU A 480 17.70 4.88 4.22
C GLU A 480 17.74 4.90 5.75
N LYS A 481 18.50 5.84 6.36
CA LYS A 481 18.56 5.97 7.82
C LYS A 481 17.17 6.19 8.42
N ILE A 482 16.39 7.11 7.87
CA ILE A 482 15.05 7.43 8.40
C ILE A 482 14.07 6.27 8.11
N GLY A 483 14.17 5.63 6.93
CA GLY A 483 13.38 4.44 6.60
C GLY A 483 13.61 3.29 7.58
N GLY A 484 14.87 3.01 7.91
CA GLY A 484 15.24 2.02 8.92
C GLY A 484 14.75 2.36 10.32
N ILE A 485 14.80 3.64 10.72
CA ILE A 485 14.25 4.08 12.01
C ILE A 485 12.75 3.82 12.08
N LYS A 486 11.99 4.08 11.00
CA LYS A 486 10.55 3.84 10.97
C LYS A 486 10.22 2.36 11.10
N ARG A 487 10.88 1.50 10.31
CA ARG A 487 10.71 0.03 10.41
C ARG A 487 10.99 -0.49 11.80
N ASN A 488 12.14 -0.12 12.37
CA ASN A 488 12.57 -0.61 13.69
C ASN A 488 11.69 -0.11 14.85
N LYS A 489 10.92 0.97 14.64
CA LYS A 489 9.98 1.50 15.64
C LYS A 489 8.54 1.06 15.39
N CYS A 490 8.28 0.28 14.35
CA CYS A 490 6.96 -0.25 14.07
C CYS A 490 6.52 -1.18 15.21
N LYS A 491 5.35 -0.92 15.77
CA LYS A 491 4.72 -1.78 16.76
C LYS A 491 4.10 -3.01 16.08
N PRO A 492 4.12 -4.19 16.73
CA PRO A 492 3.36 -5.33 16.25
C PRO A 492 1.85 -5.01 16.29
N ILE A 493 1.11 -5.59 15.35
CA ILE A 493 -0.36 -5.54 15.35
C ILE A 493 -0.87 -6.81 16.02
N ASP A 494 -1.75 -6.64 17.00
CA ASP A 494 -2.47 -7.73 17.64
C ASP A 494 -3.97 -7.43 17.57
N LEU A 495 -4.70 -8.25 16.82
CA LEU A 495 -6.13 -8.10 16.61
C LEU A 495 -6.96 -8.98 17.55
N LYS A 496 -6.33 -9.87 18.34
CA LYS A 496 -7.03 -10.90 19.12
C LYS A 496 -7.40 -10.47 20.55
N ASN A 497 -7.05 -9.26 20.96
CA ASN A 497 -6.96 -8.87 22.38
C ASN A 497 -7.90 -7.72 22.81
N LYS A 498 -9.02 -7.46 22.14
CA LYS A 498 -10.05 -6.52 22.63
C LYS A 498 -11.46 -7.00 22.35
#